data_AF-A0AAV5SUM2-F1
#
_entry.id   AF-A0AAV5SUM2-F1
#
_cell.length_a   1.000
_cell.length_b   1.000
_cell.length_c   1.000
_cell.angle_alpha   90.00
_cell.angle_beta   90.00
_cell.angle_gamma   90.00
#
_symmetry.space_group_name_H-M   'P 1'
#
loop_
_entity.id
_entity.type
_entity.pdbx_description
1 polymer ?
#
loop_
_entity_poly.entity_id
_entity_poly.type
_entity_poly.pdbx_seq_one_letter_code
_entity_poly.pdbx_strand_id
1 'polypeptide(L)'
;RFSSKIGSEPHGTAKFRFCAMIHLRALADSEADAIRIGCIDTLIDYMPFGPGFTYVKNRDDRNDVRAGIKTQTDNIIAQFSNMLETLEWIDKDSLARAHKKCKHISLVLKRENNCVILATNLIRNYLWPEFFGDFKDFTGIDDHNKKYVIDTTGTFWDALKVLKAGLQATEQFDIVDKAGDRSNFLSSPATVNAWYQPERNSITLPFGIINPPFFDLSYPQAYNYGGQGGVAGHELTHGYDDEGTQFDENGMLADCSFSHCSILDDASQQGFVDMAQCVEQQFDSQCCPLKAGNVRCVNGETTQGENIADIGGDQAAYRAYSQFITDKGSNELRLPGLEQFTPNQIFWMSYGVTWCMKITDDRLVSQLLTDVHSPSSCRVNQVMQDIPQFGEDFKCKRGVSKMYPGDEDRCKVWVGF
;
A
#
# COMPACT_ATOMS: atom_id res chain seq x y z
N ARG A 1 22.68 6.31 42.80
CA ARG A 1 23.31 4.96 42.77
C ARG A 1 22.63 4.20 41.65
N PHE A 2 23.22 4.30 40.46
CA PHE A 2 22.91 3.49 39.29
C PHE A 2 23.42 2.05 39.51
N SER A 3 22.84 1.10 38.77
CA SER A 3 23.13 -0.35 38.75
C SER A 3 22.33 -1.22 39.73
N SER A 4 21.25 -1.83 39.25
CA SER A 4 21.25 -3.26 38.89
C SER A 4 19.81 -3.76 38.65
N LYS A 5 19.62 -4.51 37.56
CA LYS A 5 18.40 -5.23 37.12
C LYS A 5 17.26 -4.37 36.54
N ILE A 6 17.51 -3.83 35.35
CA ILE A 6 16.44 -3.53 34.39
C ILE A 6 16.37 -4.73 33.45
N GLY A 7 15.46 -5.66 33.74
CA GLY A 7 15.07 -6.73 32.83
C GLY A 7 13.84 -6.26 32.04
N SER A 8 13.98 -6.20 30.73
CA SER A 8 12.92 -5.82 29.79
C SER A 8 12.01 -7.02 29.53
N GLU A 9 10.80 -7.03 30.10
CA GLU A 9 9.83 -8.13 29.90
C GLU A 9 8.35 -7.66 29.77
N PRO A 10 7.61 -8.07 28.72
CA PRO A 10 6.14 -8.12 28.75
C PRO A 10 5.60 -9.32 29.54
N HIS A 11 6.44 -10.31 29.88
CA HIS A 11 6.04 -11.59 30.49
C HIS A 11 6.43 -11.76 31.97
N GLY A 12 6.86 -10.68 32.62
CA GLY A 12 7.26 -10.66 34.04
C GLY A 12 6.11 -10.88 35.03
N THR A 13 6.41 -10.70 36.32
CA THR A 13 5.48 -10.87 37.48
C THR A 13 4.07 -10.28 37.25
N ALA A 14 3.07 -10.67 38.04
CA ALA A 14 1.67 -10.24 37.89
C ALA A 14 1.44 -8.73 37.62
N LYS A 15 2.34 -7.85 38.09
CA LYS A 15 2.34 -6.41 37.78
C LYS A 15 2.73 -6.05 36.32
N PHE A 16 3.64 -6.78 35.69
CA PHE A 16 4.03 -6.56 34.28
C PHE A 16 2.99 -7.10 33.30
N ARG A 17 2.39 -8.28 33.60
CA ARG A 17 1.22 -8.77 32.86
C ARG A 17 0.09 -7.75 32.89
N PHE A 18 -0.17 -7.14 34.05
CA PHE A 18 -1.21 -6.11 34.17
C PHE A 18 -0.98 -4.91 33.25
N CYS A 19 0.25 -4.40 33.11
CA CYS A 19 0.55 -3.28 32.21
C CYS A 19 0.44 -3.64 30.71
N ALA A 20 0.92 -4.82 30.29
CA ALA A 20 0.75 -5.29 28.90
C ALA A 20 -0.72 -5.61 28.56
N MET A 21 -1.46 -6.18 29.52
CA MET A 21 -2.88 -6.52 29.36
C MET A 21 -3.80 -5.30 29.31
N ILE A 22 -3.47 -4.17 29.94
CA ILE A 22 -4.24 -2.93 29.78
C ILE A 22 -4.24 -2.48 28.31
N HIS A 23 -3.14 -2.69 27.58
CA HIS A 23 -3.05 -2.33 26.17
C HIS A 23 -3.76 -3.35 25.26
N LEU A 24 -3.64 -4.65 25.55
CA LEU A 24 -4.21 -5.73 24.73
C LEU A 24 -5.71 -5.99 24.99
N ARG A 25 -6.24 -5.73 26.20
CA ARG A 25 -7.69 -5.83 26.48
C ARG A 25 -8.54 -4.84 25.69
N ALA A 26 -7.94 -3.80 25.11
CA ALA A 26 -8.64 -2.89 24.20
C ALA A 26 -8.95 -3.53 22.83
N LEU A 27 -8.33 -4.67 22.51
CA LEU A 27 -8.41 -5.35 21.20
C LEU A 27 -8.96 -6.78 21.29
N ALA A 28 -9.31 -7.26 22.50
CA ALA A 28 -9.65 -8.67 22.73
C ALA A 28 -10.84 -8.82 23.68
N ASP A 29 -11.76 -9.73 23.34
CA ASP A 29 -12.98 -10.02 24.12
C ASP A 29 -12.69 -10.69 25.47
N SER A 30 -11.49 -11.26 25.63
CA SER A 30 -11.03 -11.86 26.89
C SER A 30 -9.54 -11.69 27.12
N GLU A 31 -9.11 -11.88 28.37
CA GLU A 31 -7.68 -11.92 28.74
C GLU A 31 -6.93 -13.06 28.04
N ALA A 32 -7.59 -14.19 27.83
CA ALA A 32 -7.00 -15.31 27.10
C ALA A 32 -6.76 -14.96 25.62
N ASP A 33 -7.68 -14.21 25.02
CA ASP A 33 -7.55 -13.77 23.62
C ASP A 33 -6.47 -12.69 23.48
N ALA A 34 -6.38 -11.75 24.43
CA ALA A 34 -5.29 -10.77 24.49
C ALA A 34 -3.91 -11.43 24.51
N ILE A 35 -3.75 -12.50 25.32
CA ILE A 35 -2.50 -13.27 25.38
C ILE A 35 -2.22 -13.98 24.06
N ARG A 36 -3.24 -14.60 23.45
CA ARG A 36 -3.09 -15.31 22.16
C ARG A 36 -2.69 -14.37 21.04
N ILE A 37 -3.34 -13.21 20.95
CA ILE A 37 -3.03 -12.17 19.96
C ILE A 37 -1.56 -11.73 20.13
N GLY A 38 -1.14 -11.35 21.35
CA GLY A 38 0.24 -10.93 21.57
C GLY A 38 1.29 -12.02 21.26
N CYS A 39 0.97 -13.30 21.47
CA CYS A 39 1.84 -14.39 21.06
C CYS A 39 1.95 -14.56 19.54
N ILE A 40 0.83 -14.43 18.81
CA ILE A 40 0.82 -14.50 17.35
C ILE A 40 1.53 -13.30 16.75
N ASP A 41 1.30 -12.09 17.26
CA ASP A 41 2.01 -10.88 16.83
C ASP A 41 3.52 -11.06 16.98
N THR A 42 3.97 -11.55 18.14
CA THR A 42 5.40 -11.84 18.39
C THR A 42 5.97 -12.86 17.37
N LEU A 43 5.19 -13.89 17.02
CA LEU A 43 5.63 -14.87 16.03
C LEU A 43 5.70 -14.27 14.62
N ILE A 44 4.73 -13.44 14.23
CA ILE A 44 4.71 -12.78 12.92
C ILE A 44 5.86 -11.76 12.83
N ASP A 45 6.13 -10.99 13.88
CA ASP A 45 7.19 -9.97 13.91
C ASP A 45 8.59 -10.57 13.76
N TYR A 46 8.83 -11.75 14.35
CA TYR A 46 10.17 -12.34 14.39
C TYR A 46 10.36 -13.58 13.52
N MET A 47 9.29 -14.19 13.01
CA MET A 47 9.37 -15.33 12.09
C MET A 47 8.28 -15.18 11.01
N PRO A 48 8.32 -14.10 10.20
CA PRO A 48 7.18 -13.65 9.40
C PRO A 48 6.63 -14.68 8.42
N PHE A 49 7.50 -15.52 7.86
CA PHE A 49 7.15 -16.40 6.76
C PHE A 49 6.54 -17.74 7.20
N GLY A 50 6.83 -18.25 8.40
CA GLY A 50 6.25 -19.50 8.90
C GLY A 50 4.73 -19.42 9.16
N PRO A 51 4.27 -18.51 10.05
CA PRO A 51 2.85 -18.23 10.24
C PRO A 51 2.19 -17.72 8.96
N GLY A 52 2.89 -16.88 8.19
CA GLY A 52 2.40 -16.39 6.89
C GLY A 52 2.11 -17.51 5.89
N PHE A 53 2.99 -18.50 5.77
CA PHE A 53 2.77 -19.69 4.95
C PHE A 53 1.52 -20.45 5.39
N THR A 54 1.36 -20.65 6.70
CA THR A 54 0.19 -21.33 7.26
C THR A 54 -1.09 -20.55 6.99
N TYR A 55 -1.07 -19.23 7.14
CA TYR A 55 -2.21 -18.35 6.87
C TYR A 55 -2.68 -18.48 5.42
N VAL A 56 -1.75 -18.33 4.45
CA VAL A 56 -2.09 -18.41 3.02
C VAL A 56 -2.50 -19.82 2.61
N LYS A 57 -1.80 -20.86 3.09
CA LYS A 57 -2.11 -22.27 2.76
C LYS A 57 -3.54 -22.67 3.11
N ASN A 58 -4.08 -22.13 4.21
CA ASN A 58 -5.42 -22.46 4.69
C ASN A 58 -6.57 -21.75 3.93
N ARG A 59 -6.25 -21.01 2.86
CA ARG A 59 -7.23 -20.39 1.96
C ARG A 59 -7.36 -21.21 0.69
N ASP A 60 -8.53 -21.82 0.49
CA ASP A 60 -8.81 -22.67 -0.68
C ASP A 60 -8.84 -21.87 -1.99
N ASP A 61 -9.31 -20.63 -1.93
CA ASP A 61 -9.45 -19.70 -3.05
C ASP A 61 -8.16 -18.91 -3.38
N ARG A 62 -7.05 -19.16 -2.67
CA ARG A 62 -5.83 -18.34 -2.73
C ARG A 62 -5.29 -18.10 -4.14
N ASN A 63 -5.38 -19.11 -5.02
CA ASN A 63 -4.87 -19.02 -6.39
C ASN A 63 -5.78 -18.17 -7.28
N ASP A 64 -7.10 -18.28 -7.11
CA ASP A 64 -8.07 -17.48 -7.85
C ASP A 64 -8.01 -16.02 -7.42
N VAL A 65 -7.85 -15.78 -6.10
CA VAL A 65 -7.59 -14.46 -5.55
C VAL A 65 -6.30 -13.87 -6.12
N ARG A 66 -5.19 -14.61 -6.13
CA ARG A 66 -3.91 -14.15 -6.71
C ARG A 66 -4.03 -13.81 -8.20
N ALA A 67 -4.78 -14.59 -8.96
CA ALA A 67 -5.04 -14.32 -10.37
C ALA A 67 -5.86 -13.03 -10.55
N GLY A 68 -6.92 -12.85 -9.76
CA GLY A 68 -7.76 -11.64 -9.78
C GLY A 68 -6.97 -10.38 -9.46
N ILE A 69 -6.17 -10.40 -8.38
CA ILE A 69 -5.31 -9.28 -8.00
C ILE A 69 -4.30 -8.95 -9.10
N LYS A 70 -3.65 -9.96 -9.68
CA LYS A 70 -2.70 -9.74 -10.79
C LYS A 70 -3.37 -9.02 -11.97
N THR A 71 -4.53 -9.49 -12.42
CA THR A 71 -5.25 -8.86 -13.53
C THR A 71 -5.67 -7.43 -13.20
N GLN A 72 -6.19 -7.21 -11.98
CA GLN A 72 -6.60 -5.88 -11.54
C GLN A 72 -5.42 -4.89 -11.50
N THR A 73 -4.31 -5.28 -10.87
CA THR A 73 -3.09 -4.46 -10.79
C THR A 73 -2.48 -4.20 -12.16
N ASP A 74 -2.48 -5.19 -13.07
CA ASP A 74 -2.00 -5.00 -14.44
C ASP A 74 -2.82 -3.95 -15.20
N ASN A 75 -4.16 -3.94 -15.02
CA ASN A 75 -5.04 -2.91 -15.59
C ASN A 75 -4.77 -1.51 -15.00
N ILE A 76 -4.49 -1.43 -13.69
CA ILE A 76 -4.16 -0.18 -13.01
C ILE A 76 -2.84 0.39 -13.53
N ILE A 77 -1.81 -0.45 -13.67
CA ILE A 77 -0.52 -0.05 -14.23
C ILE A 77 -0.69 0.48 -15.65
N ALA A 78 -1.52 -0.17 -16.47
CA ALA A 78 -1.81 0.30 -17.82
C ALA A 78 -2.47 1.69 -17.81
N GLN A 79 -3.45 1.92 -16.93
CA GLN A 79 -4.13 3.22 -16.86
C GLN A 79 -3.29 4.33 -16.23
N PHE A 80 -2.46 4.02 -15.24
CA PHE A 80 -1.47 4.97 -14.73
C PHE A 80 -0.49 5.38 -15.83
N SER A 81 0.00 4.42 -16.63
CA SER A 81 0.83 4.70 -17.80
C SER A 81 0.12 5.65 -18.79
N ASN A 82 -1.17 5.45 -19.04
CA ASN A 82 -1.96 6.36 -19.89
C ASN A 82 -2.12 7.76 -19.27
N MET A 83 -2.21 7.86 -17.94
CA MET A 83 -2.26 9.15 -17.26
C MET A 83 -0.95 9.94 -17.47
N LEU A 84 0.21 9.28 -17.44
CA LEU A 84 1.49 9.94 -17.72
C LEU A 84 1.53 10.59 -19.11
N GLU A 85 0.93 9.96 -20.13
CA GLU A 85 0.89 10.50 -21.50
C GLU A 85 0.08 11.80 -21.63
N THR A 86 -0.73 12.14 -20.63
CA THR A 86 -1.56 13.35 -20.63
C THR A 86 -0.86 14.56 -20.00
N LEU A 87 0.32 14.37 -19.41
CA LEU A 87 1.05 15.43 -18.72
C LEU A 87 1.66 16.44 -19.72
N GLU A 88 1.30 17.71 -19.57
CA GLU A 88 1.84 18.79 -20.42
C GLU A 88 3.20 19.31 -19.94
N TRP A 89 3.52 19.11 -18.67
CA TRP A 89 4.73 19.64 -18.03
C TRP A 89 5.92 18.67 -18.08
N ILE A 90 5.73 17.43 -18.55
CA ILE A 90 6.79 16.43 -18.65
C ILE A 90 7.39 16.41 -20.06
N ASP A 91 8.72 16.40 -20.16
CA ASP A 91 9.42 16.28 -21.42
C ASP A 91 9.42 14.81 -21.93
N LYS A 92 9.78 14.61 -23.20
CA LYS A 92 9.72 13.29 -23.85
C LYS A 92 10.67 12.27 -23.24
N ASP A 93 11.86 12.68 -22.82
CA ASP A 93 12.86 11.80 -22.25
C ASP A 93 12.50 11.41 -20.82
N SER A 94 12.02 12.38 -20.01
CA SER A 94 11.44 12.09 -18.69
C SER A 94 10.24 11.17 -18.76
N LEU A 95 9.32 11.41 -19.70
CA LEU A 95 8.17 10.53 -19.93
C LEU A 95 8.62 9.12 -20.34
N ALA A 96 9.62 9.00 -21.21
CA ALA A 96 10.17 7.69 -21.59
C ALA A 96 10.80 6.96 -20.40
N ARG A 97 11.50 7.65 -19.50
CA ARG A 97 12.04 7.08 -18.25
C ARG A 97 10.92 6.65 -17.30
N ALA A 98 9.90 7.49 -17.13
CA ALA A 98 8.71 7.16 -16.34
C ALA A 98 8.00 5.90 -16.88
N HIS A 99 7.74 5.81 -18.20
CA HIS A 99 7.20 4.59 -18.80
C HIS A 99 8.12 3.38 -18.63
N LYS A 100 9.43 3.56 -18.71
CA LYS A 100 10.39 2.48 -18.52
C LYS A 100 10.28 1.91 -17.10
N LYS A 101 9.99 2.75 -16.10
CA LYS A 101 9.83 2.35 -14.70
C LYS A 101 8.59 1.48 -14.47
N CYS A 102 7.42 1.86 -14.99
CA CYS A 102 6.20 1.06 -14.90
C CYS A 102 6.09 -0.04 -15.97
N LYS A 103 7.00 -0.08 -16.95
CA LYS A 103 6.86 -0.81 -18.23
C LYS A 103 6.20 -2.17 -18.05
N HIS A 104 4.92 -2.18 -18.40
CA HIS A 104 4.11 -3.35 -18.60
C HIS A 104 4.37 -3.82 -20.03
N ILE A 105 4.98 -4.99 -20.23
CA ILE A 105 5.06 -5.53 -21.60
C ILE A 105 3.66 -5.97 -22.02
N SER A 106 3.02 -5.15 -22.84
CA SER A 106 1.96 -5.57 -23.75
C SER A 106 2.43 -5.39 -25.19
N LEU A 107 3.48 -6.13 -25.59
CA LEU A 107 3.75 -6.41 -27.00
C LEU A 107 3.18 -7.80 -27.32
N VAL A 108 1.88 -7.88 -27.56
CA VAL A 108 1.32 -9.00 -28.32
C VAL A 108 1.73 -8.80 -29.79
N LEU A 109 2.98 -9.14 -30.11
CA LEU A 109 3.29 -9.53 -31.48
C LEU A 109 2.76 -10.95 -31.66
N LYS A 110 1.57 -11.07 -32.28
CA LYS A 110 1.17 -12.34 -32.91
C LYS A 110 2.19 -12.66 -34.01
N ARG A 111 3.30 -13.32 -33.65
CA ARG A 111 4.12 -14.08 -34.58
C ARG A 111 4.18 -15.51 -34.09
N GLU A 112 3.83 -16.39 -35.00
CA GLU A 112 3.79 -17.84 -34.85
C GLU A 112 5.08 -18.34 -34.19
N ASN A 113 4.92 -19.09 -33.10
CA ASN A 113 5.90 -20.00 -32.49
C ASN A 113 7.17 -19.41 -31.85
N ASN A 114 7.08 -18.39 -30.99
CA ASN A 114 8.14 -18.13 -30.00
C ASN A 114 7.58 -17.61 -28.67
N CYS A 115 8.00 -18.21 -27.55
CA CYS A 115 7.67 -17.78 -26.20
C CYS A 115 8.37 -16.45 -25.92
N VAL A 116 7.62 -15.34 -25.83
CA VAL A 116 8.17 -14.04 -25.45
C VAL A 116 8.17 -13.96 -23.93
N ILE A 117 9.36 -13.85 -23.33
CA ILE A 117 9.49 -13.51 -21.91
C ILE A 117 9.05 -12.05 -21.76
N LEU A 118 7.91 -11.84 -21.09
CA LEU A 118 7.41 -10.51 -20.73
C LEU A 118 8.22 -10.00 -19.52
N ALA A 119 9.41 -9.45 -19.74
CA ALA A 119 10.19 -8.79 -18.69
C ALA A 119 9.56 -7.43 -18.33
N THR A 120 8.81 -7.35 -17.23
CA THR A 120 8.40 -6.06 -16.64
C THR A 120 9.53 -5.52 -15.77
N ASN A 121 9.80 -4.21 -15.83
CA ASN A 121 10.85 -3.62 -14.98
C ASN A 121 10.38 -3.39 -13.54
N LEU A 122 9.09 -3.13 -13.36
CA LEU A 122 8.43 -3.10 -12.05
C LEU A 122 8.25 -4.53 -11.54
N ILE A 123 8.85 -4.83 -10.39
CA ILE A 123 8.65 -6.10 -9.68
C ILE A 123 7.28 -6.08 -8.98
N ARG A 124 6.60 -7.24 -8.98
CA ARG A 124 5.22 -7.38 -8.49
C ARG A 124 5.13 -8.60 -7.59
N ASN A 125 5.21 -8.37 -6.29
CA ASN A 125 5.13 -9.40 -5.27
C ASN A 125 3.66 -9.61 -4.86
N TYR A 126 2.99 -10.53 -5.53
CA TYR A 126 1.58 -10.81 -5.29
C TYR A 126 1.38 -11.88 -4.22
N LEU A 127 0.82 -11.45 -3.09
CA LEU A 127 0.19 -12.20 -2.01
C LEU A 127 1.11 -13.03 -1.12
N TRP A 128 2.09 -13.72 -1.71
CA TRP A 128 3.08 -14.50 -0.98
C TRP A 128 4.39 -14.63 -1.78
N PRO A 129 5.53 -14.86 -1.11
CA PRO A 129 6.82 -14.99 -1.78
C PRO A 129 6.91 -16.29 -2.59
N GLU A 130 7.69 -16.28 -3.66
CA GLU A 130 7.80 -17.41 -4.60
C GLU A 130 8.32 -18.70 -3.94
N PHE A 131 9.18 -18.59 -2.92
CA PHE A 131 9.74 -19.74 -2.23
C PHE A 131 8.72 -20.55 -1.40
N PHE A 132 7.47 -20.08 -1.27
CA PHE A 132 6.37 -20.88 -0.71
C PHE A 132 5.94 -22.02 -1.67
N GLY A 133 6.29 -21.93 -2.95
CA GLY A 133 5.97 -22.95 -3.94
C GLY A 133 4.46 -23.18 -4.11
N ASP A 134 4.07 -24.44 -4.21
CA ASP A 134 2.68 -24.88 -4.46
C ASP A 134 1.91 -25.22 -3.17
N PHE A 135 2.51 -24.96 -2.01
CA PHE A 135 2.02 -25.33 -0.67
C PHE A 135 1.88 -26.85 -0.42
N LYS A 136 2.45 -27.69 -1.28
CA LYS A 136 2.57 -29.15 -1.10
C LYS A 136 4.01 -29.55 -0.77
N ASP A 137 4.98 -28.89 -1.39
CA ASP A 137 6.39 -29.00 -1.02
C ASP A 137 6.75 -27.95 0.05
N PHE A 138 7.16 -28.41 1.23
CA PHE A 138 7.55 -27.55 2.35
C PHE A 138 9.06 -27.24 2.36
N THR A 139 9.85 -27.80 1.45
CA THR A 139 11.31 -27.66 1.45
C THR A 139 11.74 -26.19 1.45
N GLY A 140 11.12 -25.35 0.62
CA GLY A 140 11.46 -23.93 0.53
C GLY A 140 11.21 -23.16 1.83
N ILE A 141 10.06 -23.39 2.48
CA ILE A 141 9.72 -22.72 3.75
C ILE A 141 10.52 -23.30 4.93
N ASP A 142 10.79 -24.60 4.94
CA ASP A 142 11.60 -25.26 5.96
C ASP A 142 13.06 -24.82 5.87
N ASP A 143 13.62 -24.72 4.66
CA ASP A 143 14.99 -24.22 4.43
C ASP A 143 15.14 -22.76 4.84
N HIS A 144 14.14 -21.94 4.56
CA HIS A 144 14.10 -20.55 5.00
C HIS A 144 14.05 -20.45 6.54
N ASN A 145 13.26 -21.32 7.18
CA ASN A 145 13.04 -21.31 8.64
C ASN A 145 13.98 -22.20 9.45
N LYS A 146 14.99 -22.84 8.84
CA LYS A 146 15.86 -23.83 9.52
C LYS A 146 16.62 -23.31 10.75
N LYS A 147 16.78 -21.99 10.88
CA LYS A 147 17.47 -21.35 12.01
C LYS A 147 16.55 -21.09 13.23
N TYR A 148 15.24 -21.29 13.09
CA TYR A 148 14.24 -21.06 14.14
C TYR A 148 13.95 -22.33 14.95
N VAL A 149 14.96 -22.87 15.65
CA VAL A 149 14.80 -24.10 16.45
C VAL A 149 14.30 -23.76 17.84
N ILE A 150 12.98 -23.77 18.04
CA ILE A 150 12.33 -23.40 19.30
C ILE A 150 12.14 -24.62 20.21
N ASP A 151 12.67 -24.55 21.43
CA ASP A 151 12.38 -25.53 22.48
C ASP A 151 11.04 -25.23 23.15
N THR A 152 10.06 -26.11 22.94
CA THR A 152 8.69 -25.96 23.47
C THR A 152 8.57 -26.25 24.96
N THR A 153 9.63 -26.78 25.60
CA THR A 153 9.69 -26.98 27.05
C THR A 153 10.29 -25.78 27.80
N GLY A 154 10.87 -24.83 27.06
CA GLY A 154 11.51 -23.63 27.58
C GLY A 154 10.53 -22.53 27.99
N THR A 155 11.09 -21.39 28.42
CA THR A 155 10.28 -20.21 28.74
C THR A 155 9.97 -19.38 27.50
N PHE A 156 9.02 -18.46 27.61
CA PHE A 156 8.78 -17.45 26.56
C PHE A 156 10.07 -16.72 26.15
N TRP A 157 10.96 -16.43 27.11
CA TRP A 157 12.21 -15.71 26.85
C TRP A 157 13.20 -16.52 26.03
N ASP A 158 13.18 -17.83 26.21
CA ASP A 158 14.05 -18.72 25.43
C ASP A 158 13.53 -18.78 23.99
N ALA A 159 12.22 -18.88 23.79
CA ALA A 159 11.60 -18.79 22.47
C ALA A 159 11.87 -17.43 21.80
N LEU A 160 11.68 -16.31 22.50
CA LEU A 160 11.91 -14.97 21.95
C LEU A 160 13.37 -14.74 21.54
N LYS A 161 14.33 -15.26 22.31
CA LYS A 161 15.76 -15.18 21.93
C LYS A 161 16.02 -15.93 20.63
N VAL A 162 15.47 -17.13 20.48
CA VAL A 162 15.60 -17.92 19.25
C VAL A 162 14.96 -17.19 18.08
N LEU A 163 13.73 -16.67 18.25
CA LEU A 163 13.02 -15.92 17.23
C LEU A 163 13.82 -14.69 16.75
N LYS A 164 14.32 -13.88 17.68
CA LYS A 164 15.15 -12.70 17.35
C LYS A 164 16.44 -13.08 16.65
N ALA A 165 17.14 -14.09 17.16
CA ALA A 165 18.40 -14.55 16.55
C ALA A 165 18.16 -15.14 15.15
N GLY A 166 17.04 -15.85 14.97
CA GLY A 166 16.58 -16.35 13.67
C GLY A 166 16.36 -15.21 12.68
N LEU A 167 15.56 -14.20 13.04
CA LEU A 167 15.28 -13.04 12.17
C LEU A 167 16.55 -12.31 11.78
N GLN A 168 17.41 -12.01 12.76
CA GLN A 168 18.69 -11.34 12.51
C GLN A 168 19.57 -12.16 11.58
N ALA A 169 19.62 -13.48 11.78
CA ALA A 169 20.42 -14.34 10.94
C ALA A 169 19.86 -14.44 9.51
N THR A 170 18.54 -14.64 9.32
CA THR A 170 17.95 -14.90 7.99
C THR A 170 17.69 -13.62 7.19
N GLU A 171 17.09 -12.60 7.80
CA GLU A 171 16.62 -11.40 7.09
C GLU A 171 17.62 -10.23 7.12
N GLN A 172 18.68 -10.31 7.93
CA GLN A 172 19.66 -9.22 8.06
C GLN A 172 21.07 -9.66 7.69
N PHE A 173 21.63 -10.67 8.37
CA PHE A 173 23.04 -11.03 8.19
C PHE A 173 23.29 -11.93 6.98
N ASP A 174 22.44 -12.92 6.73
CA ASP A 174 22.58 -13.85 5.58
C ASP A 174 22.40 -13.18 4.22
N ILE A 175 21.94 -11.92 4.17
CA ILE A 175 21.72 -11.20 2.91
C ILE A 175 22.85 -10.21 2.60
N VAL A 176 23.76 -9.93 3.53
CA VAL A 176 24.80 -8.89 3.38
C VAL A 176 25.78 -9.19 2.23
N ASP A 177 26.12 -10.46 2.02
CA ASP A 177 27.07 -10.89 0.98
C ASP A 177 26.38 -11.37 -0.31
N LYS A 178 25.06 -11.26 -0.39
CA LYS A 178 24.26 -11.64 -1.55
C LYS A 178 23.96 -10.44 -2.44
N ALA A 179 23.72 -10.71 -3.72
CA ALA A 179 23.16 -9.70 -4.61
C ALA A 179 21.78 -9.25 -4.11
N GLY A 180 21.46 -7.97 -4.28
CA GLY A 180 20.16 -7.43 -3.89
C GLY A 180 19.01 -8.16 -4.58
N ASP A 181 18.11 -8.72 -3.79
CA ASP A 181 16.91 -9.39 -4.27
C ASP A 181 15.75 -8.38 -4.39
N ARG A 182 15.43 -7.99 -5.62
CA ARG A 182 14.33 -7.06 -5.92
C ARG A 182 12.94 -7.68 -5.69
N SER A 183 12.85 -9.01 -5.58
CA SER A 183 11.62 -9.76 -5.28
C SER A 183 11.45 -10.08 -3.79
N ASN A 184 12.36 -9.61 -2.94
CA ASN A 184 12.27 -9.85 -1.51
C ASN A 184 10.97 -9.24 -0.96
N PHE A 185 10.22 -10.07 -0.23
CA PHE A 185 8.86 -9.77 0.21
C PHE A 185 8.83 -8.93 1.50
N LEU A 186 9.97 -8.60 2.12
CA LEU A 186 10.13 -7.73 3.31
C LEU A 186 9.49 -8.21 4.63
N SER A 187 8.20 -8.58 4.62
CA SER A 187 7.41 -8.89 5.82
C SER A 187 6.49 -10.10 5.59
N SER A 188 5.65 -10.43 6.57
CA SER A 188 4.74 -11.57 6.47
C SER A 188 3.67 -11.35 5.39
N PRO A 189 3.31 -12.39 4.61
CA PRO A 189 2.12 -12.33 3.76
C PRO A 189 0.79 -12.27 4.55
N ALA A 190 0.82 -12.48 5.87
CA ALA A 190 -0.35 -12.28 6.74
C ALA A 190 -0.54 -10.81 7.19
N THR A 191 0.38 -9.92 6.85
CA THR A 191 0.30 -8.49 7.19
C THR A 191 -0.88 -7.82 6.48
N VAL A 192 -1.65 -7.03 7.20
CA VAL A 192 -2.69 -6.15 6.64
C VAL A 192 -2.06 -4.80 6.34
N ASN A 193 -1.30 -4.75 5.25
CA ASN A 193 -0.67 -3.53 4.72
C ASN A 193 -0.27 -3.80 3.25
N ALA A 194 0.30 -2.80 2.59
CA ALA A 194 1.00 -2.92 1.31
C ALA A 194 2.24 -2.02 1.33
N TRP A 195 3.15 -2.18 0.37
CA TRP A 195 4.32 -1.29 0.25
C TRP A 195 4.93 -1.28 -1.15
N TYR A 196 5.52 -0.12 -1.48
CA TYR A 196 6.48 0.10 -2.54
C TYR A 196 7.89 0.20 -2.00
N GLN A 197 8.87 -0.32 -2.75
CA GLN A 197 10.29 -0.20 -2.42
C GLN A 197 11.04 0.44 -3.60
N PRO A 198 11.46 1.71 -3.50
CA PRO A 198 12.08 2.43 -4.62
C PRO A 198 13.40 1.77 -5.06
N GLU A 199 14.22 1.32 -4.11
CA GLU A 199 15.50 0.66 -4.37
C GLU A 199 15.37 -0.72 -5.04
N ARG A 200 14.14 -1.24 -5.12
CA ARG A 200 13.81 -2.49 -5.82
C ARG A 200 12.92 -2.25 -7.03
N ASN A 201 12.38 -1.05 -7.17
CA ASN A 201 11.24 -0.75 -8.04
C ASN A 201 10.21 -1.89 -7.98
N SER A 202 9.63 -2.09 -6.79
CA SER A 202 8.79 -3.25 -6.46
C SER A 202 7.53 -2.85 -5.69
N ILE A 203 6.38 -3.40 -6.10
CA ILE A 203 5.12 -3.34 -5.35
C ILE A 203 4.90 -4.69 -4.68
N THR A 204 4.55 -4.67 -3.39
CA THR A 204 4.19 -5.87 -2.65
C THR A 204 2.80 -5.75 -2.03
N LEU A 205 1.95 -6.73 -2.35
CA LEU A 205 0.58 -6.82 -1.86
C LEU A 205 0.43 -8.13 -1.07
N PRO A 206 0.63 -8.15 0.26
CA PRO A 206 0.41 -9.30 1.12
C PRO A 206 -0.99 -9.91 1.00
N PHE A 207 -1.13 -11.21 1.23
CA PHE A 207 -2.45 -11.85 1.25
C PHE A 207 -3.35 -11.29 2.39
N GLY A 208 -2.76 -10.83 3.50
CA GLY A 208 -3.47 -10.29 4.66
C GLY A 208 -4.43 -9.14 4.33
N ILE A 209 -4.01 -8.20 3.48
CA ILE A 209 -4.84 -7.06 3.07
C ILE A 209 -5.96 -7.45 2.08
N ILE A 210 -5.86 -8.61 1.43
CA ILE A 210 -6.83 -9.08 0.42
C ILE A 210 -8.05 -9.77 1.08
N ASN A 211 -8.74 -9.00 1.91
CA ASN A 211 -9.98 -9.40 2.58
C ASN A 211 -10.93 -8.21 2.62
N PRO A 212 -12.23 -8.40 2.88
CA PRO A 212 -13.13 -7.29 3.17
C PRO A 212 -12.58 -6.41 4.31
N PRO A 213 -12.66 -5.07 4.21
CA PRO A 213 -13.42 -4.30 3.20
C PRO A 213 -12.68 -4.01 1.88
N PHE A 214 -11.45 -4.50 1.67
CA PHE A 214 -10.64 -4.16 0.49
C PHE A 214 -10.97 -5.00 -0.75
N PHE A 215 -11.17 -6.31 -0.56
CA PHE A 215 -11.37 -7.24 -1.67
C PHE A 215 -12.25 -8.42 -1.29
N ASP A 216 -13.08 -8.86 -2.22
CA ASP A 216 -13.73 -10.17 -2.20
C ASP A 216 -13.95 -10.68 -3.64
N LEU A 217 -13.54 -11.92 -3.91
CA LEU A 217 -13.64 -12.52 -5.24
C LEU A 217 -15.09 -12.63 -5.73
N SER A 218 -16.05 -12.73 -4.81
CA SER A 218 -17.48 -12.85 -5.11
C SER A 218 -18.19 -11.50 -5.28
N TYR A 219 -17.52 -10.39 -4.95
CA TYR A 219 -18.12 -9.05 -5.01
C TYR A 219 -17.92 -8.39 -6.38
N PRO A 220 -18.74 -7.39 -6.74
CA PRO A 220 -18.57 -6.63 -7.97
C PRO A 220 -17.19 -5.99 -8.09
N GLN A 221 -16.73 -5.81 -9.32
CA GLN A 221 -15.44 -5.18 -9.59
C GLN A 221 -15.40 -3.73 -9.15
N ALA A 222 -16.50 -2.99 -9.19
CA ALA A 222 -16.59 -1.66 -8.60
C ALA A 222 -16.10 -1.62 -7.14
N TYR A 223 -16.50 -2.61 -6.33
CA TYR A 223 -16.06 -2.74 -4.94
C TYR A 223 -14.57 -3.06 -4.86
N ASN A 224 -14.10 -4.05 -5.64
CA ASN A 224 -12.71 -4.48 -5.60
C ASN A 224 -11.75 -3.41 -6.13
N TYR A 225 -12.14 -2.64 -7.14
CA TYR A 225 -11.32 -1.55 -7.67
C TYR A 225 -11.30 -0.33 -6.73
N GLY A 226 -12.41 -0.03 -6.05
CA GLY A 226 -12.46 1.06 -5.05
C GLY A 226 -11.74 0.71 -3.74
N GLY A 227 -11.64 -0.57 -3.39
CA GLY A 227 -10.86 -1.05 -2.25
C GLY A 227 -9.41 -1.36 -2.64
N GLN A 228 -9.14 -2.62 -2.94
CA GLN A 228 -7.80 -3.10 -3.25
C GLN A 228 -7.18 -2.49 -4.53
N GLY A 229 -8.01 -2.07 -5.49
CA GLY A 229 -7.50 -1.35 -6.66
C GLY A 229 -6.88 0.00 -6.28
N GLY A 230 -7.50 0.77 -5.39
CA GLY A 230 -6.94 1.99 -4.82
C GLY A 230 -5.60 1.73 -4.13
N VAL A 231 -5.50 0.68 -3.31
CA VAL A 231 -4.24 0.26 -2.66
C VAL A 231 -3.15 -0.07 -3.69
N ALA A 232 -3.46 -0.86 -4.73
CA ALA A 232 -2.48 -1.19 -5.76
C ALA A 232 -2.04 0.04 -6.58
N GLY A 233 -2.94 0.98 -6.84
CA GLY A 233 -2.63 2.26 -7.47
C GLY A 233 -1.77 3.16 -6.59
N HIS A 234 -2.04 3.17 -5.28
CA HIS A 234 -1.29 3.91 -4.29
C HIS A 234 0.17 3.46 -4.26
N GLU A 235 0.42 2.15 -4.12
CA GLU A 235 1.79 1.60 -4.17
C GLU A 235 2.49 1.82 -5.52
N LEU A 236 1.74 1.84 -6.62
CA LEU A 236 2.32 2.18 -7.92
C LEU A 236 2.77 3.64 -7.96
N THR A 237 1.98 4.54 -7.37
CA THR A 237 2.23 5.98 -7.40
C THR A 237 3.42 6.36 -6.52
N HIS A 238 3.75 5.60 -5.48
CA HIS A 238 5.03 5.73 -4.75
C HIS A 238 6.27 5.54 -5.64
N GLY A 239 6.13 4.91 -6.82
CA GLY A 239 7.19 4.93 -7.84
C GLY A 239 7.44 6.32 -8.44
N TYR A 240 6.59 7.29 -8.12
CA TYR A 240 6.54 8.61 -8.72
C TYR A 240 6.20 9.69 -7.67
N ASP A 241 6.39 9.45 -6.38
CA ASP A 241 6.34 10.55 -5.41
C ASP A 241 7.71 11.26 -5.30
N ASP A 242 7.88 12.05 -4.26
CA ASP A 242 9.09 12.82 -3.98
C ASP A 242 10.33 11.94 -3.78
N GLU A 243 10.16 10.73 -3.22
CA GLU A 243 11.24 9.74 -3.13
C GLU A 243 11.34 8.90 -4.41
N GLY A 244 10.20 8.43 -4.91
CA GLY A 244 10.07 7.54 -6.04
C GLY A 244 10.70 8.10 -7.31
N THR A 245 10.45 9.36 -7.62
CA THR A 245 11.03 10.00 -8.82
C THR A 245 12.56 9.99 -8.84
N GLN A 246 13.23 9.81 -7.70
CA GLN A 246 14.69 9.75 -7.62
C GLN A 246 15.29 8.44 -8.16
N PHE A 247 14.48 7.38 -8.32
CA PHE A 247 14.93 6.03 -8.68
C PHE A 247 14.48 5.59 -10.07
N ASP A 248 15.39 4.98 -10.83
CA ASP A 248 15.16 4.41 -12.15
C ASP A 248 14.40 3.07 -12.12
N GLU A 249 14.22 2.46 -13.29
CA GLU A 249 13.50 1.18 -13.41
C GLU A 249 14.19 -0.02 -12.74
N ASN A 250 15.47 0.12 -12.42
CA ASN A 250 16.30 -0.91 -11.78
C ASN A 250 16.38 -0.71 -10.27
N GLY A 251 15.80 0.38 -9.73
CA GLY A 251 15.90 0.76 -8.33
C GLY A 251 17.22 1.46 -7.99
N MET A 252 17.87 2.08 -8.98
CA MET A 252 19.09 2.87 -8.80
C MET A 252 18.75 4.36 -8.84
N LEU A 253 19.47 5.19 -8.07
CA LEU A 253 19.33 6.64 -8.18
C LEU A 253 19.62 7.10 -9.61
N ALA A 254 18.71 7.87 -10.19
CA ALA A 254 18.72 8.30 -11.59
C ALA A 254 19.28 9.72 -11.74
N ASP A 255 20.11 9.93 -12.78
CA ASP A 255 20.60 11.26 -13.24
C ASP A 255 20.94 12.25 -12.11
N CYS A 256 21.83 11.84 -11.21
CA CYS A 256 22.15 12.61 -10.02
C CYS A 256 23.01 13.87 -10.30
N SER A 257 22.51 15.01 -9.84
CA SER A 257 23.26 16.25 -9.67
C SER A 257 23.82 16.36 -8.23
N PHE A 258 24.45 17.49 -7.90
CA PHE A 258 24.91 17.75 -6.53
C PHE A 258 23.75 17.89 -5.52
N SER A 259 22.56 18.30 -5.95
CA SER A 259 21.43 18.62 -5.06
C SER A 259 20.27 17.64 -5.12
N HIS A 260 20.16 16.81 -6.17
CA HIS A 260 19.05 15.87 -6.32
C HIS A 260 19.38 14.79 -7.36
N CYS A 261 18.66 13.67 -7.30
CA CYS A 261 18.57 12.64 -8.32
C CYS A 261 17.12 12.60 -8.82
N SER A 262 16.89 12.38 -10.11
CA SER A 262 15.52 12.28 -10.64
C SER A 262 15.47 11.55 -11.99
N ILE A 263 14.35 10.90 -12.26
CA ILE A 263 13.97 10.46 -13.62
C ILE A 263 13.42 11.63 -14.45
N LEU A 264 13.26 12.81 -13.86
CA LEU A 264 12.78 14.03 -14.50
C LEU A 264 13.96 14.95 -14.86
N ASP A 265 13.91 15.61 -16.01
CA ASP A 265 14.80 16.72 -16.33
C ASP A 265 14.43 17.98 -15.51
N ASP A 266 15.28 19.02 -15.53
CA ASP A 266 15.06 20.22 -14.70
C ASP A 266 13.68 20.88 -14.94
N ALA A 267 13.20 20.89 -16.19
CA ALA A 267 11.90 21.50 -16.53
C ALA A 267 10.72 20.64 -16.04
N SER A 268 10.79 19.32 -16.23
CA SER A 268 9.80 18.36 -15.75
C SER A 268 9.79 18.29 -14.22
N GLN A 269 10.96 18.41 -13.60
CA GLN A 269 11.11 18.48 -12.15
C GLN A 269 10.39 19.71 -11.58
N GLN A 270 10.45 20.86 -12.25
CA GLN A 270 9.66 22.02 -11.84
C GLN A 270 8.16 21.75 -11.94
N GLY A 271 7.70 21.08 -13.00
CA GLY A 271 6.29 20.66 -13.13
C GLY A 271 5.84 19.72 -12.00
N PHE A 272 6.71 18.78 -11.61
CA PHE A 272 6.47 17.93 -10.44
C PHE A 272 6.39 18.74 -9.15
N VAL A 273 7.33 19.65 -8.92
CA VAL A 273 7.34 20.52 -7.72
C VAL A 273 6.06 21.36 -7.65
N ASP A 274 5.60 21.93 -8.75
CA ASP A 274 4.37 22.74 -8.79
C ASP A 274 3.13 21.89 -8.46
N MET A 275 3.06 20.66 -8.98
CA MET A 275 2.00 19.69 -8.66
C MET A 275 2.03 19.30 -7.18
N ALA A 276 3.21 18.96 -6.67
CA ALA A 276 3.40 18.52 -5.29
C ALA A 276 3.10 19.66 -4.30
N GLN A 277 3.48 20.89 -4.64
CA GLN A 277 3.18 22.08 -3.87
C GLN A 277 1.68 22.38 -3.79
N CYS A 278 0.90 22.09 -4.85
CA CYS A 278 -0.56 22.17 -4.80
C CYS A 278 -1.11 21.22 -3.72
N VAL A 279 -0.67 19.95 -3.74
CA VAL A 279 -1.12 18.92 -2.79
C VAL A 279 -0.78 19.33 -1.36
N GLU A 280 0.44 19.79 -1.10
CA GLU A 280 0.83 20.30 0.22
C GLU A 280 -0.13 21.39 0.71
N GLN A 281 -0.33 22.43 -0.10
CA GLN A 281 -1.17 23.58 0.27
C GLN A 281 -2.62 23.19 0.50
N GLN A 282 -3.15 22.27 -0.30
CA GLN A 282 -4.50 21.76 -0.16
C GLN A 282 -4.66 21.05 1.19
N PHE A 283 -3.76 20.13 1.54
CA PHE A 283 -3.85 19.39 2.79
C PHE A 283 -3.58 20.26 4.02
N ASP A 284 -2.57 21.13 3.97
CA ASP A 284 -2.25 22.09 5.04
C ASP A 284 -3.45 22.96 5.41
N SER A 285 -4.11 23.52 4.39
CA SER A 285 -5.14 24.53 4.58
C SER A 285 -6.53 23.95 4.81
N GLN A 286 -6.80 22.74 4.32
CA GLN A 286 -8.15 22.16 4.31
C GLN A 286 -8.34 20.97 5.25
N CYS A 287 -7.27 20.29 5.68
CA CYS A 287 -7.34 19.15 6.58
C CYS A 287 -6.99 19.57 8.02
N CYS A 288 -8.01 19.98 8.79
CA CYS A 288 -7.89 20.31 10.21
C CYS A 288 -8.88 19.51 11.07
N PRO A 289 -8.62 18.21 11.34
CA PRO A 289 -9.58 17.34 12.01
C PRO A 289 -9.78 17.66 13.50
N LEU A 290 -8.81 18.33 14.14
CA LEU A 290 -8.93 18.79 15.53
C LEU A 290 -9.47 20.22 15.60
N LYS A 291 -10.46 20.42 16.46
CA LYS A 291 -11.14 21.72 16.62
C LYS A 291 -10.42 22.67 17.59
N ALA A 292 -9.54 22.14 18.44
CA ALA A 292 -8.85 22.88 19.49
C ALA A 292 -7.41 22.38 19.67
N GLY A 293 -6.59 23.14 20.40
CA GLY A 293 -5.17 22.85 20.60
C GLY A 293 -4.25 23.57 19.62
N ASN A 294 -2.93 23.39 19.80
CA ASN A 294 -1.91 24.03 18.97
C ASN A 294 -1.62 23.23 17.69
N VAL A 295 -1.75 21.91 17.75
CA VAL A 295 -1.63 20.99 16.60
C VAL A 295 -3.05 20.66 16.17
N ARG A 296 -3.46 21.15 14.99
CA ARG A 296 -4.85 21.00 14.53
C ARG A 296 -5.00 20.52 13.11
N CYS A 297 -4.04 20.86 12.26
CA CYS A 297 -4.05 20.59 10.84
C CYS A 297 -2.92 19.63 10.49
N VAL A 298 -3.11 18.93 9.38
CA VAL A 298 -2.05 18.16 8.73
C VAL A 298 -0.90 19.10 8.35
N ASN A 299 0.31 18.56 8.38
CA ASN A 299 1.46 19.14 7.69
C ASN A 299 1.54 18.51 6.30
N GLY A 300 1.19 19.29 5.28
CA GLY A 300 1.14 18.90 3.88
C GLY A 300 2.51 18.51 3.34
N GLU A 301 3.59 19.15 3.78
CA GLU A 301 4.97 18.79 3.43
C GLU A 301 5.31 17.40 3.98
N THR A 302 5.00 17.13 5.25
CA THR A 302 5.26 15.82 5.88
C THR A 302 4.43 14.69 5.27
N THR A 303 3.24 15.01 4.75
CA THR A 303 2.29 14.01 4.22
C THR A 303 2.26 13.96 2.69
N GLN A 304 3.13 14.71 2.02
CA GLN A 304 3.09 14.94 0.58
C GLN A 304 3.09 13.63 -0.22
N GLY A 305 4.09 12.76 -0.01
CA GLY A 305 4.24 11.52 -0.78
C GLY A 305 3.00 10.62 -0.68
N GLU A 306 2.46 10.46 0.53
CA GLU A 306 1.24 9.68 0.79
C GLU A 306 -0.01 10.29 0.15
N ASN A 307 -0.14 11.62 0.20
CA ASN A 307 -1.26 12.32 -0.41
C ASN A 307 -1.20 12.25 -1.95
N ILE A 308 0.00 12.37 -2.53
CA ILE A 308 0.24 12.15 -3.97
C ILE A 308 -0.13 10.71 -4.34
N ALA A 309 0.27 9.74 -3.53
CA ALA A 309 0.00 8.33 -3.77
C ALA A 309 -1.50 8.00 -3.71
N ASP A 310 -2.25 8.56 -2.76
CA ASP A 310 -3.71 8.42 -2.73
C ASP A 310 -4.37 8.98 -4.00
N ILE A 311 -4.09 10.24 -4.35
CA ILE A 311 -4.75 10.89 -5.49
C ILE A 311 -4.43 10.17 -6.80
N GLY A 312 -3.14 9.92 -7.07
CA GLY A 312 -2.71 9.23 -8.28
C GLY A 312 -3.23 7.79 -8.34
N GLY A 313 -3.21 7.09 -7.20
CA GLY A 313 -3.63 5.70 -7.10
C GLY A 313 -5.12 5.49 -7.35
N ASP A 314 -5.96 6.26 -6.67
CA ASP A 314 -7.42 6.17 -6.83
C ASP A 314 -7.87 6.64 -8.22
N GLN A 315 -7.17 7.63 -8.79
CA GLN A 315 -7.43 8.05 -10.16
C GLN A 315 -7.09 6.95 -11.18
N ALA A 316 -5.96 6.27 -11.01
CA ALA A 316 -5.61 5.13 -11.84
C ALA A 316 -6.58 3.95 -11.66
N ALA A 317 -6.99 3.67 -10.41
CA ALA A 317 -7.95 2.62 -10.08
C ALA A 317 -9.32 2.87 -10.72
N TYR A 318 -9.85 4.09 -10.64
CA TYR A 318 -11.13 4.44 -11.26
C TYR A 318 -11.08 4.37 -12.79
N ARG A 319 -9.98 4.83 -13.41
CA ARG A 319 -9.76 4.69 -14.86
C ARG A 319 -9.69 3.22 -15.27
N ALA A 320 -9.02 2.38 -14.47
CA ALA A 320 -8.92 0.94 -14.74
C ALA A 320 -10.27 0.23 -14.61
N TYR A 321 -11.08 0.61 -13.62
CA TYR A 321 -12.46 0.15 -13.50
C TYR A 321 -13.31 0.59 -14.71
N SER A 322 -13.21 1.85 -15.12
CA SER A 322 -13.93 2.38 -16.28
C SER A 322 -13.56 1.65 -17.58
N GLN A 323 -12.27 1.34 -17.77
CA GLN A 323 -11.81 0.52 -18.88
C GLN A 323 -12.34 -0.91 -18.80
N PHE A 324 -12.31 -1.53 -17.62
CA PHE A 324 -12.85 -2.87 -17.41
C PHE A 324 -14.34 -2.96 -17.81
N ILE A 325 -15.15 -1.96 -17.44
CA ILE A 325 -16.56 -1.89 -17.84
C ILE A 325 -16.72 -1.72 -19.36
N THR A 326 -15.86 -0.90 -19.97
CA THR A 326 -15.83 -0.71 -21.42
C THR A 326 -15.53 -2.02 -22.15
N ASP A 327 -14.51 -2.75 -21.70
CA ASP A 327 -14.11 -4.04 -22.28
C ASP A 327 -15.17 -5.13 -22.07
N LYS A 328 -15.86 -5.11 -20.93
CA LYS A 328 -17.01 -5.98 -20.63
C LYS A 328 -18.24 -5.65 -21.49
N GLY A 329 -18.33 -4.44 -22.03
CA GLY A 329 -19.44 -3.97 -22.86
C GLY A 329 -20.77 -3.77 -22.11
N SER A 330 -20.77 -3.87 -20.78
CA SER A 330 -21.96 -3.69 -19.95
C SER A 330 -21.59 -3.31 -18.51
N ASN A 331 -22.43 -2.48 -17.90
CA ASN A 331 -22.31 -2.12 -16.49
C ASN A 331 -22.57 -3.33 -15.58
N GLU A 332 -21.99 -3.29 -14.38
CA GLU A 332 -22.31 -4.27 -13.34
C GLU A 332 -23.73 -4.09 -12.80
N LEU A 333 -24.27 -5.18 -12.25
CA LEU A 333 -25.56 -5.15 -11.58
C LEU A 333 -25.45 -4.29 -10.31
N ARG A 334 -26.54 -3.58 -9.99
CA ARG A 334 -26.62 -2.85 -8.73
C ARG A 334 -26.73 -3.84 -7.56
N LEU A 335 -26.15 -3.45 -6.43
CA LEU A 335 -26.14 -4.27 -5.22
C LEU A 335 -27.54 -4.34 -4.59
N PRO A 336 -28.02 -5.54 -4.19
CA PRO A 336 -29.27 -5.67 -3.45
C PRO A 336 -29.29 -4.84 -2.16
N GLY A 337 -30.36 -4.08 -1.93
CA GLY A 337 -30.51 -3.16 -0.80
C GLY A 337 -29.76 -1.82 -0.94
N LEU A 338 -28.97 -1.65 -2.01
CA LEU A 338 -28.26 -0.42 -2.37
C LEU A 338 -28.56 -0.02 -3.83
N GLU A 339 -29.72 -0.42 -4.37
CA GLU A 339 -30.08 -0.23 -5.78
C GLU A 339 -30.25 1.25 -6.17
N GLN A 340 -30.32 2.16 -5.22
CA GLN A 340 -30.28 3.60 -5.47
C GLN A 340 -28.90 4.09 -5.94
N PHE A 341 -27.83 3.32 -5.66
CA PHE A 341 -26.47 3.67 -6.03
C PHE A 341 -26.04 2.97 -7.33
N THR A 342 -25.32 3.68 -8.19
CA THR A 342 -24.70 3.10 -9.38
C THR A 342 -23.43 2.33 -9.02
N PRO A 343 -22.95 1.39 -9.87
CA PRO A 343 -21.65 0.76 -9.65
C PRO A 343 -20.51 1.76 -9.47
N ASN A 344 -20.48 2.88 -10.20
CA ASN A 344 -19.48 3.92 -9.99
C ASN A 344 -19.59 4.58 -8.60
N GLN A 345 -20.81 4.81 -8.10
CA GLN A 345 -20.98 5.30 -6.71
C GLN A 345 -20.55 4.25 -5.69
N ILE A 346 -20.75 2.96 -5.97
CA ILE A 346 -20.23 1.87 -5.13
C ILE A 346 -18.70 1.87 -5.08
N PHE A 347 -18.00 2.15 -6.19
CA PHE A 347 -16.54 2.31 -6.17
C PHE A 347 -16.11 3.34 -5.12
N TRP A 348 -16.68 4.54 -5.16
CA TRP A 348 -16.32 5.62 -4.24
C TRP A 348 -16.72 5.31 -2.79
N MET A 349 -17.86 4.65 -2.59
CA MET A 349 -18.30 4.22 -1.27
C MET A 349 -17.37 3.14 -0.70
N SER A 350 -16.94 2.17 -1.52
CA SER A 350 -15.97 1.15 -1.13
C SER A 350 -14.66 1.78 -0.68
N TYR A 351 -14.13 2.74 -1.44
CA TYR A 351 -12.97 3.52 -1.02
C TYR A 351 -13.19 4.22 0.32
N GLY A 352 -14.31 4.94 0.49
CA GLY A 352 -14.59 5.63 1.76
C GLY A 352 -14.70 4.69 2.97
N VAL A 353 -15.19 3.45 2.76
CA VAL A 353 -15.35 2.46 3.83
C VAL A 353 -14.01 1.89 4.31
N THR A 354 -13.02 1.72 3.43
CA THR A 354 -11.69 1.22 3.84
C THR A 354 -10.98 2.17 4.82
N TRP A 355 -11.32 3.47 4.75
CA TRP A 355 -10.78 4.52 5.61
C TRP A 355 -11.63 4.85 6.85
N CYS A 356 -12.70 4.09 7.11
CA CYS A 356 -13.53 4.31 8.31
C CYS A 356 -12.73 4.01 9.58
N MET A 357 -12.34 5.06 10.32
CA MET A 357 -11.57 4.94 11.56
C MET A 357 -12.15 5.84 12.66
N LYS A 358 -12.05 5.39 13.91
CA LYS A 358 -12.27 6.20 15.10
C LYS A 358 -10.99 6.29 15.92
N ILE A 359 -10.50 7.50 16.13
CA ILE A 359 -9.26 7.80 16.85
C ILE A 359 -9.55 8.81 17.97
N THR A 360 -8.80 8.73 19.07
CA THR A 360 -8.86 9.71 20.18
C THR A 360 -8.04 10.95 19.83
N ASP A 361 -8.44 12.12 20.31
CA ASP A 361 -7.71 13.38 20.08
C ASP A 361 -6.20 13.28 20.41
N ASP A 362 -5.81 12.64 21.53
CA ASP A 362 -4.40 12.45 21.89
C ASP A 362 -3.60 11.65 20.84
N ARG A 363 -4.21 10.59 20.30
CA ARG A 363 -3.60 9.78 19.22
C ARG A 363 -3.59 10.54 17.90
N LEU A 364 -4.61 11.35 17.63
CA LEU A 364 -4.66 12.20 16.44
C LEU A 364 -3.59 13.30 16.50
N VAL A 365 -3.34 13.92 17.67
CA VAL A 365 -2.21 14.84 17.86
C VAL A 365 -0.89 14.13 17.60
N SER A 366 -0.71 12.91 18.11
CA SER A 366 0.49 12.12 17.82
C SER A 366 0.63 11.87 16.33
N GLN A 367 -0.44 11.44 15.66
CA GLN A 367 -0.45 11.17 14.22
C GLN A 367 -0.03 12.43 13.43
N LEU A 368 -0.65 13.58 13.71
CA LEU A 368 -0.34 14.85 13.05
C LEU A 368 1.11 15.32 13.22
N LEU A 369 1.83 14.81 14.22
CA LEU A 369 3.22 15.18 14.50
C LEU A 369 4.26 14.18 13.99
N THR A 370 3.88 12.92 13.77
CA THR A 370 4.86 11.84 13.58
C THR A 370 4.57 10.91 12.41
N ASP A 371 3.34 10.92 11.91
CA ASP A 371 2.92 10.03 10.82
C ASP A 371 3.04 10.76 9.49
N VAL A 372 3.58 10.07 8.48
CA VAL A 372 3.63 10.55 7.10
C VAL A 372 2.27 10.45 6.42
N HIS A 373 1.32 9.72 7.01
CA HIS A 373 -0.02 9.60 6.49
C HIS A 373 -0.95 10.68 7.05
N SER A 374 -1.70 11.31 6.16
CA SER A 374 -2.85 12.12 6.55
C SER A 374 -3.88 11.30 7.35
N PRO A 375 -4.59 11.90 8.33
CA PRO A 375 -5.70 11.23 9.02
C PRO A 375 -6.75 10.71 8.04
N SER A 376 -7.37 9.57 8.33
CA SER A 376 -8.21 8.83 7.37
C SER A 376 -9.35 9.66 6.77
N SER A 377 -9.97 10.56 7.54
CA SER A 377 -11.00 11.46 7.02
C SER A 377 -10.50 12.42 5.95
N CYS A 378 -9.22 12.79 6.00
CA CYS A 378 -8.61 13.66 5.01
C CYS A 378 -8.17 12.91 3.76
N ARG A 379 -7.63 11.69 3.94
CA ARG A 379 -7.40 10.75 2.82
C ARG A 379 -8.67 10.49 2.02
N VAL A 380 -9.85 10.52 2.65
CA VAL A 380 -11.11 10.50 1.89
C VAL A 380 -11.46 11.86 1.29
N ASN A 381 -11.60 12.89 2.13
CA ASN A 381 -12.26 14.12 1.66
C ASN A 381 -11.39 15.02 0.78
N GLN A 382 -10.07 14.98 0.91
CA GLN A 382 -9.16 15.79 0.09
C GLN A 382 -8.95 15.10 -1.26
N VAL A 383 -8.70 13.80 -1.26
CA VAL A 383 -8.49 13.00 -2.47
C VAL A 383 -9.70 13.07 -3.42
N MET A 384 -10.92 12.92 -2.89
CA MET A 384 -12.14 12.97 -3.71
C MET A 384 -12.41 14.36 -4.31
N GLN A 385 -11.78 15.44 -3.80
CA GLN A 385 -11.90 16.76 -4.40
C GLN A 385 -11.11 16.88 -5.71
N ASP A 386 -10.01 16.15 -5.83
CA ASP A 386 -9.10 16.20 -6.97
C ASP A 386 -9.45 15.22 -8.09
N ILE A 387 -10.36 14.27 -7.83
CA ILE A 387 -10.83 13.30 -8.81
C ILE A 387 -12.25 13.71 -9.29
N PRO A 388 -12.38 14.45 -10.41
CA PRO A 388 -13.67 15.03 -10.83
C PRO A 388 -14.79 14.02 -11.01
N GLN A 389 -14.46 12.79 -11.38
CA GLN A 389 -15.43 11.72 -11.60
C GLN A 389 -16.24 11.41 -10.35
N PHE A 390 -15.68 11.61 -9.14
CA PHE A 390 -16.45 11.52 -7.90
C PHE A 390 -17.61 12.52 -7.90
N GLY A 391 -17.32 13.79 -8.18
CA GLY A 391 -18.31 14.86 -8.25
C GLY A 391 -19.36 14.62 -9.35
N GLU A 392 -18.95 14.06 -10.48
CA GLU A 392 -19.82 13.70 -11.60
C GLU A 392 -20.77 12.55 -11.24
N ASP A 393 -20.25 11.46 -10.68
CA ASP A 393 -21.02 10.27 -10.31
C ASP A 393 -22.05 10.57 -9.21
N PHE A 394 -21.71 11.44 -8.25
CA PHE A 394 -22.64 11.90 -7.21
C PHE A 394 -23.48 13.11 -7.63
N LYS A 395 -23.26 13.66 -8.83
CA LYS A 395 -23.95 14.86 -9.35
C LYS A 395 -23.82 16.05 -8.40
N CYS A 396 -22.65 16.22 -7.81
CA CYS A 396 -22.28 17.40 -7.05
C CYS A 396 -22.40 18.66 -7.93
N LYS A 397 -22.66 19.82 -7.32
CA LYS A 397 -22.65 21.09 -8.04
C LYS A 397 -21.21 21.60 -8.13
N ARG A 398 -20.64 21.59 -9.35
CA ARG A 398 -19.27 22.05 -9.60
C ARG A 398 -19.07 23.50 -9.15
N GLY A 399 -17.97 23.78 -8.46
CA GLY A 399 -17.62 25.10 -7.92
C GLY A 399 -18.49 25.58 -6.74
N VAL A 400 -19.48 24.79 -6.32
CA VAL A 400 -20.38 25.11 -5.20
C VAL A 400 -20.25 24.08 -4.07
N SER A 401 -20.19 22.80 -4.43
CA SER A 401 -19.92 21.73 -3.48
C SER A 401 -18.44 21.74 -3.12
N LYS A 402 -18.13 21.68 -1.81
CA LYS A 402 -16.74 21.47 -1.36
C LYS A 402 -16.14 20.21 -1.98
N MET A 403 -16.95 19.17 -2.20
CA MET A 403 -16.52 17.90 -2.79
C MET A 403 -16.49 17.89 -4.33
N TYR A 404 -16.70 19.05 -4.98
CA TYR A 404 -16.55 19.17 -6.43
C TYR A 404 -16.11 20.61 -6.77
N PRO A 405 -14.85 20.97 -6.41
CA PRO A 405 -14.32 22.31 -6.63
C PRO A 405 -14.17 22.64 -8.13
N GLY A 406 -13.74 23.87 -8.46
CA GLY A 406 -13.39 24.27 -9.84
C GLY A 406 -12.23 23.44 -10.40
N ASP A 407 -11.89 23.60 -11.69
CA ASP A 407 -10.73 22.87 -12.24
C ASP A 407 -9.41 23.51 -11.78
N GLU A 408 -9.45 24.82 -11.53
CA GLU A 408 -8.37 25.67 -11.02
C GLU A 408 -8.06 25.42 -9.54
N ASP A 409 -9.00 24.83 -8.80
CA ASP A 409 -8.91 24.57 -7.37
C ASP A 409 -8.52 23.11 -7.05
N ARG A 410 -8.21 22.31 -8.09
CA ARG A 410 -7.80 20.91 -7.96
C ARG A 410 -6.32 20.72 -8.20
N CYS A 411 -5.73 19.79 -7.48
CA CYS A 411 -4.38 19.32 -7.72
C CYS A 411 -4.39 18.21 -8.77
N LYS A 412 -3.67 18.42 -9.88
CA LYS A 412 -3.58 17.46 -11.00
C LYS A 412 -2.41 16.51 -10.77
N VAL A 413 -2.63 15.45 -10.00
CA VAL A 413 -1.57 14.49 -9.63
C VAL A 413 -1.38 13.46 -10.74
N TRP A 414 -0.18 13.46 -11.35
CA TRP A 414 0.21 12.50 -12.40
C TRP A 414 -0.77 12.37 -13.58
N VAL A 415 -1.52 13.43 -13.88
CA VAL A 415 -2.56 13.46 -14.93
C VAL A 415 -2.70 14.84 -15.57
N GLY A 416 -3.05 14.89 -16.85
CA GLY A 416 -3.60 16.05 -17.54
C GLY A 416 -5.13 15.92 -17.69
N PHE A 417 -5.84 17.03 -17.57
CA PHE A 417 -7.30 17.12 -17.77
C PHE A 417 -7.62 17.73 -19.12
#